data_AF-A0A351HVN4-F1
#
_entry.id   AF-A0A351HVN4-F1
#
_cell.length_a   1.000
_cell.length_b   1.000
_cell.length_c   1.000
_cell.angle_alpha   90.00
_cell.angle_beta   90.00
_cell.angle_gamma   90.00
#
_symmetry.space_group_name_H-M   'P 1'
#
loop_
_entity.id
_entity.type
_entity.pdbx_description
1 polymer ?
#
loop_
_entity_poly.entity_id
_entity_poly.type
_entity_poly.pdbx_seq_one_letter_code
_entity_poly.pdbx_strand_id
1 'polypeptide(L)'
;MEYLTTSFSSYLNQFDFSHLLQKCLVSGSVLIAVVISIKITFGIVDRIFDGEKAGLEPRDARRIVTLNHVTKTAARASIWTLAGLIILGQFINVGSLLAVAGVGTLAIG
;
A
#
# COMPACT_ATOMS: atom_id res chain seq x y z
N MET A 1 18.68 1.41 -35.01
CA MET A 1 18.02 0.21 -34.46
C MET A 1 18.83 -0.43 -33.32
N GLU A 2 20.17 -0.46 -33.36
CA GLU A 2 21.02 -1.02 -32.27
C GLU A 2 20.98 -0.24 -30.94
N TYR A 3 20.71 1.07 -30.96
CA TYR A 3 20.59 1.89 -29.75
C TYR A 3 19.33 1.58 -28.92
N LEU A 4 18.23 1.14 -29.56
CA LEU A 4 17.00 0.79 -28.85
C LEU A 4 17.11 -0.58 -28.18
N THR A 5 17.79 -1.52 -28.82
CA THR A 5 18.02 -2.88 -28.28
C THR A 5 18.99 -2.88 -27.11
N THR A 6 20.01 -2.02 -27.12
CA THR A 6 20.95 -1.88 -25.99
C THR A 6 20.32 -1.18 -24.79
N SER A 7 19.45 -0.19 -25.01
CA SER A 7 18.66 0.42 -23.91
C SER A 7 17.69 -0.57 -23.26
N PHE A 8 16.91 -1.33 -24.04
CA PHE A 8 15.99 -2.35 -23.49
C PHE A 8 16.73 -3.46 -22.74
N SER A 9 17.89 -3.91 -23.27
CA SER A 9 18.72 -4.89 -22.58
C SER A 9 19.23 -4.37 -21.23
N SER A 10 19.51 -3.07 -21.12
CA SER A 10 20.00 -2.46 -19.87
C SER A 10 18.90 -2.35 -18.79
N TYR A 11 17.64 -2.12 -19.19
CA TYR A 11 16.50 -2.16 -18.26
C TYR A 11 16.18 -3.58 -17.78
N LEU A 12 16.33 -4.59 -18.64
CA LEU A 12 16.13 -5.98 -18.25
C LEU A 12 17.26 -6.52 -17.38
N ASN A 13 18.49 -6.03 -17.54
CA ASN A 13 19.64 -6.42 -16.73
C ASN A 13 19.62 -5.84 -15.30
N GLN A 14 18.67 -4.93 -14.99
CA GLN A 14 18.40 -4.49 -13.62
C GLN A 14 17.48 -5.45 -12.84
N PHE A 15 16.76 -6.33 -13.53
CA PHE A 15 15.94 -7.33 -12.89
C PHE A 15 16.80 -8.52 -12.52
N ASP A 16 17.15 -8.61 -11.24
CA ASP A 16 17.88 -9.75 -10.70
C ASP A 16 16.92 -10.96 -10.59
N PHE A 17 17.02 -11.87 -11.56
CA PHE A 17 16.30 -13.15 -11.59
C PHE A 17 16.96 -14.23 -10.72
N SER A 18 17.99 -13.90 -9.95
CA SER A 18 18.53 -14.80 -8.93
C SER A 18 17.53 -14.93 -7.76
N HIS A 19 17.37 -16.13 -7.21
CA HIS A 19 16.50 -16.41 -6.05
C HIS A 19 15.00 -16.09 -6.24
N LEU A 20 14.43 -16.33 -7.43
CA LEU A 20 13.00 -16.15 -7.70
C LEU A 20 12.08 -16.87 -6.69
N LEU A 21 12.45 -18.08 -6.25
CA LEU A 21 11.68 -18.82 -5.24
C LEU A 21 11.59 -18.06 -3.92
N GLN A 22 12.69 -17.45 -3.48
CA GLN A 22 12.72 -16.65 -2.25
C GLN A 22 11.91 -15.36 -2.43
N LYS A 23 12.05 -14.66 -3.55
CA LYS A 23 11.27 -13.44 -3.85
C LYS A 23 9.77 -13.73 -3.93
N CYS A 24 9.40 -14.86 -4.54
CA CYS A 24 8.03 -15.34 -4.62
C CYS A 24 7.46 -15.66 -3.22
N LEU A 25 8.22 -16.37 -2.38
CA LEU A 25 7.82 -16.67 -1.00
C LEU A 25 7.61 -15.40 -0.17
N VAL A 26 8.51 -14.41 -0.28
CA VAL A 26 8.35 -13.16 0.48
C VAL A 26 7.19 -12.32 -0.08
N SER A 27 7.00 -12.26 -1.40
CA SER A 27 5.82 -11.60 -1.97
C SER A 27 4.51 -12.26 -1.51
N GLY A 28 4.49 -13.59 -1.47
CA GLY A 28 3.36 -14.37 -0.94
C GLY A 28 3.09 -14.09 0.54
N SER A 29 4.13 -14.02 1.39
CA SER A 29 3.96 -13.71 2.81
C SER A 29 3.46 -12.28 3.05
N VAL A 30 3.93 -11.31 2.24
CA VAL A 30 3.46 -9.92 2.28
C VAL A 30 1.98 -9.85 1.92
N LEU A 31 1.51 -10.58 0.90
CA LEU A 31 0.09 -10.63 0.55
C LEU A 31 -0.77 -11.18 1.69
N ILE A 32 -0.32 -12.24 2.37
CA ILE A 32 -1.02 -12.78 3.54
C ILE A 32 -1.07 -11.74 4.66
N ALA A 33 0.04 -11.07 4.94
CA ALA A 33 0.13 -10.02 5.95
C ALA A 33 -0.81 -8.83 5.64
N VAL A 34 -0.97 -8.46 4.37
CA VAL A 34 -1.90 -7.42 3.92
C VAL A 34 -3.35 -7.80 4.22
N VAL A 35 -3.75 -9.04 3.88
CA VAL A 35 -5.12 -9.51 4.13
C VAL A 35 -5.44 -9.46 5.63
N ILE A 36 -4.51 -9.90 6.47
CA ILE A 36 -4.66 -9.87 7.94
C ILE A 36 -4.73 -8.41 8.42
N SER A 37 -3.83 -7.55 7.95
CA SER A 37 -3.77 -6.14 8.34
C SER A 37 -5.06 -5.39 8.00
N ILE A 38 -5.59 -5.57 6.78
CA ILE A 38 -6.85 -4.94 6.37
C ILE A 38 -8.00 -5.38 7.28
N LYS A 39 -8.10 -6.69 7.59
CA LYS A 39 -9.13 -7.20 8.50
C LYS A 39 -9.06 -6.54 9.88
N ILE A 40 -7.85 -6.46 10.45
CA ILE A 40 -7.63 -5.85 11.76
C ILE A 40 -7.97 -4.36 11.71
N THR A 41 -7.45 -3.62 10.73
CA THR A 41 -7.68 -2.18 10.61
C THR A 41 -9.15 -1.86 10.42
N PHE A 42 -9.87 -2.59 9.58
CA PHE A 42 -11.31 -2.36 9.40
C PHE A 42 -12.10 -2.69 10.67
N GLY A 43 -11.73 -3.77 11.38
CA GLY A 43 -12.35 -4.10 12.67
C GLY A 43 -12.13 -3.02 13.74
N ILE A 44 -10.95 -2.42 13.80
CA ILE A 44 -10.65 -1.30 14.72
C ILE A 44 -11.45 -0.06 14.32
N VAL A 45 -11.43 0.30 13.03
CA VAL A 45 -12.13 1.48 12.52
C VAL A 45 -13.63 1.36 12.78
N ASP A 46 -14.25 0.21 12.48
CA ASP A 46 -15.67 0.02 12.78
C ASP A 46 -15.96 0.07 14.28
N ARG A 47 -15.12 -0.52 15.13
CA ARG A 47 -15.32 -0.46 16.58
C ARG A 47 -15.29 0.98 17.13
N ILE A 48 -14.43 1.83 16.59
CA ILE A 48 -14.33 3.24 17.00
C ILE A 48 -15.57 4.01 16.52
N PHE A 49 -15.89 3.92 15.23
CA PHE A 49 -16.96 4.73 14.63
C PHE A 49 -18.38 4.23 14.94
N ASP A 50 -18.60 2.94 15.21
CA ASP A 50 -19.92 2.43 15.64
C ASP A 50 -20.18 2.68 17.13
N GLY A 51 -19.14 2.75 17.96
CA GLY A 51 -19.27 3.13 19.37
C GLY A 51 -19.79 4.56 19.56
N GLU A 52 -19.48 5.46 18.63
CA GLU A 52 -19.92 6.87 18.65
C GLU A 52 -21.35 7.08 18.14
N LYS A 53 -22.01 6.10 17.52
CA LYS A 53 -23.35 6.29 16.92
C LYS A 53 -24.51 6.27 17.93
N ALA A 54 -24.28 5.85 19.17
CA ALA A 54 -25.34 5.72 20.16
C ALA A 54 -25.77 7.09 20.69
N GLY A 55 -26.93 7.58 20.22
CA GLY A 55 -27.60 8.78 20.76
C GLY A 55 -27.32 10.09 20.02
N LEU A 56 -26.69 10.06 18.84
CA LEU A 56 -26.39 11.27 18.06
C LEU A 56 -27.52 11.70 17.12
N GLU A 57 -27.58 13.01 16.85
CA GLU A 57 -28.48 13.60 15.88
C GLU A 57 -28.27 13.01 14.46
N PRO A 58 -29.32 12.92 13.62
CA PRO A 58 -29.23 12.34 12.27
C PRO A 58 -28.17 12.99 11.38
N ARG A 59 -27.88 14.27 11.62
CA ARG A 59 -26.88 15.06 10.89
C ARG A 59 -25.45 14.64 11.22
N ASP A 60 -25.16 14.35 12.48
CA ASP A 60 -23.83 13.94 12.94
C ASP A 60 -23.57 12.46 12.63
N ALA A 61 -24.62 11.62 12.69
CA ALA A 61 -24.54 10.25 12.21
C ALA A 61 -24.09 10.17 10.73
N ARG A 62 -24.57 11.08 9.88
CA ARG A 62 -24.15 11.14 8.47
C ARG A 62 -22.68 11.54 8.29
N ARG A 63 -22.16 12.45 9.13
CA ARG A 63 -20.74 12.84 9.13
C ARG A 63 -19.84 11.70 9.57
N ILE A 64 -20.23 10.97 10.62
CA ILE A 64 -19.51 9.81 11.15
C ILE A 64 -19.42 8.69 10.11
N VAL A 65 -20.49 8.44 9.34
CA VAL A 65 -20.47 7.45 8.26
C VAL A 65 -19.50 7.84 7.15
N THR A 66 -19.51 9.11 6.71
CA THR A 66 -18.56 9.60 5.71
C THR A 66 -17.12 9.52 6.23
N LEU A 67 -16.89 9.89 7.50
CA LEU A 67 -15.58 9.85 8.11
C LEU A 67 -15.05 8.41 8.22
N ASN A 68 -15.87 7.45 8.66
CA ASN A 68 -15.53 6.03 8.66
C ASN A 68 -15.12 5.56 7.25
N HIS A 69 -15.92 5.90 6.23
CA HIS A 69 -15.62 5.52 4.84
C HIS A 69 -14.27 6.10 4.36
N VAL A 70 -14.01 7.38 4.64
CA VAL A 70 -12.74 8.04 4.29
C VAL A 70 -11.57 7.38 5.03
N THR A 71 -11.70 7.11 6.33
CA THR A 71 -10.66 6.47 7.15
C THR A 71 -10.36 5.06 6.64
N LYS A 72 -11.38 4.25 6.33
CA LYS A 72 -11.17 2.92 5.74
C LYS A 72 -10.47 2.99 4.39
N THR A 73 -10.84 3.97 3.57
CA THR A 73 -10.24 4.17 2.24
C THR A 73 -8.78 4.59 2.37
N ALA A 74 -8.48 5.54 3.25
CA ALA A 74 -7.12 5.99 3.54
C ALA A 74 -6.24 4.86 4.09
N ALA A 75 -6.76 4.10 5.05
CA ALA A 75 -6.07 2.94 5.61
C ALA A 75 -5.85 1.83 4.57
N ARG A 76 -6.83 1.57 3.71
CA ARG A 76 -6.67 0.60 2.62
C ARG A 76 -5.59 1.07 1.64
N ALA A 77 -5.61 2.35 1.25
CA ALA A 77 -4.62 2.92 0.34
C ALA A 77 -3.21 2.85 0.93
N SER A 78 -3.02 3.17 2.21
CA SER A 78 -1.70 3.10 2.86
C SER A 78 -1.16 1.67 2.92
N ILE A 79 -1.99 0.68 3.28
CA ILE A 79 -1.59 -0.73 3.33
C ILE A 79 -1.20 -1.24 1.94
N TRP A 80 -1.97 -0.91 0.91
CA TRP A 80 -1.65 -1.31 -0.48
C TRP A 80 -0.38 -0.65 -1.00
N THR A 81 -0.17 0.62 -0.71
CA THR A 81 1.06 1.34 -1.09
C THR A 81 2.27 0.72 -0.41
N LEU A 82 2.20 0.42 0.89
CA LEU A 82 3.30 -0.20 1.63
C LEU A 82 3.63 -1.59 1.09
N ALA A 83 2.61 -2.42 0.85
CA ALA A 83 2.78 -3.75 0.29
C ALA A 83 3.38 -3.72 -1.12
N GLY A 84 2.89 -2.79 -1.96
CA GLY A 84 3.44 -2.55 -3.29
C GLY A 84 4.91 -2.17 -3.23
N LEU A 85 5.30 -1.29 -2.30
CA LEU A 85 6.70 -0.88 -2.11
C LEU A 85 7.58 -2.06 -1.71
N ILE A 86 7.12 -2.92 -0.80
CA ILE A 86 7.88 -4.09 -0.33
C ILE A 86 8.05 -5.11 -1.46
N ILE A 87 7.01 -5.34 -2.26
CA ILE A 87 7.07 -6.27 -3.39
C ILE A 87 7.99 -5.72 -4.48
N LEU A 88 7.79 -4.46 -4.90
CA LEU A 88 8.60 -3.80 -5.93
C LEU A 88 10.07 -3.64 -5.50
N GLY A 89 10.32 -3.39 -4.22
CA GLY A 89 11.66 -3.28 -3.64
C GLY A 89 12.49 -4.58 -3.73
N GLN A 90 11.86 -5.72 -4.01
CA GLN A 90 12.59 -6.98 -4.27
C GLN A 90 13.13 -7.09 -5.70
N PHE A 91 12.59 -6.30 -6.62
CA PHE A 91 12.90 -6.34 -8.04
C PHE A 91 13.61 -5.08 -8.54
N ILE A 92 13.47 -3.96 -7.83
CA ILE A 92 13.98 -2.63 -8.24
C ILE A 92 14.74 -1.98 -7.08
N ASN A 93 15.69 -1.08 -7.40
CA ASN A 93 16.41 -0.31 -6.40
C ASN A 93 15.47 0.55 -5.53
N VAL A 94 15.51 0.29 -4.22
CA VAL A 94 14.66 0.91 -3.18
C VAL A 94 14.79 2.43 -3.13
N GLY A 95 15.94 3.00 -3.52
CA GLY A 95 16.15 4.46 -3.51
C GLY A 95 15.24 5.22 -4.47
N SER A 96 14.94 4.65 -5.64
CA SER A 96 14.02 5.26 -6.61
C SER A 96 12.57 5.24 -6.13
N LEU A 97 12.15 4.13 -5.51
CA LEU A 97 10.83 3.98 -4.88
C LEU A 97 10.65 4.95 -3.71
N LEU A 98 11.68 5.07 -2.87
CA LEU A 98 11.66 5.94 -1.70
C LEU A 98 11.60 7.42 -2.11
N ALA A 99 12.30 7.82 -3.18
CA ALA A 99 12.25 9.20 -3.67
C ALA A 99 10.84 9.62 -4.11
N VAL A 100 10.15 8.77 -4.88
CA VAL A 100 8.77 9.04 -5.32
C VAL A 100 7.79 9.03 -4.14
N ALA A 101 7.90 8.05 -3.25
CA ALA A 101 7.09 8.00 -2.02
C ALA A 101 7.34 9.23 -1.13
N GLY A 102 8.59 9.69 -1.05
CA GLY A 102 9.02 10.86 -0.29
C GLY A 102 8.34 12.15 -0.77
N VAL A 103 8.23 12.37 -2.09
CA VAL A 103 7.49 13.52 -2.65
C VAL A 103 6.02 13.50 -2.21
N GLY A 104 5.39 12.32 -2.24
CA GLY A 104 4.01 12.16 -1.78
C GLY A 104 3.85 12.47 -0.29
N THR A 105 4.79 12.02 0.56
CA THR A 105 4.76 12.33 2.00
C THR A 105 4.96 13.81 2.30
N LEU A 106 5.81 14.51 1.54
CA LEU A 106 6.06 15.95 1.69
C LEU A 106 4.89 16.82 1.23
N ALA A 107 4.05 16.33 0.31
CA ALA A 107 2.87 17.06 -0.14
C ALA A 107 1.68 16.90 0.83
N ILE A 108 1.62 15.78 1.55
CA ILE A 108 0.55 15.47 2.51
C ILE A 108 0.86 16.00 3.90
N GLY A 109 2.12 15.86 4.35
CA GLY A 109 2.60 16.35 5.65
C GLY A 109 2.80 17.85 5.65
#